data_AF-A0A8B6E5J5-F1
#
_entry.id   AF-A0A8B6E5J5-F1
#
_cell.length_a   1.000
_cell.length_b   1.000
_cell.length_c   1.000
_cell.angle_alpha   90.00
_cell.angle_beta   90.00
_cell.angle_gamma   90.00
#
_symmetry.space_group_name_H-M   'P 1'
#
loop_
_entity.id
_entity.type
_entity.pdbx_description
1 polymer ?
#
loop_
_entity_poly.entity_id
_entity_poly.type
_entity_poly.pdbx_seq_one_letter_code
_entity_poly.pdbx_strand_id
1 'polypeptide(L)'
;MAQCNNNKQCLSFFYNKKLRKCVLHRKHFYQSFSTPEISEEGWKYYTAKYDGTKKCSVGYTFCRELDYCYKIFRGTRDIGGAKWRCNSVGGQLSAINSPEKQDFLEHVMVGRPHRPVLIDGEKQPDDTWRQENGSLLTYSNWYPNEPNADGNCIQLCTGDKWCDVHCRFVQDVLYMCEE
;
A
#
# COMPACT_ATOMS: atom_id res chain seq x y z
N MET A 1 11.45 -19.29 -19.98
CA MET A 1 10.55 -19.30 -18.80
C MET A 1 10.68 -17.96 -18.11
N ALA A 2 9.59 -17.22 -17.90
CA ALA A 2 9.64 -15.95 -17.17
C ALA A 2 9.87 -16.24 -15.68
N GLN A 3 11.02 -15.82 -15.14
CA GLN A 3 11.40 -16.08 -13.75
C GLN A 3 11.12 -14.84 -12.91
N CYS A 4 9.97 -14.83 -12.22
CA CYS A 4 9.59 -13.76 -11.30
C CYS A 4 10.65 -13.52 -10.21
N ASN A 5 11.42 -14.55 -9.83
CA ASN A 5 12.46 -14.45 -8.81
C ASN A 5 13.65 -13.56 -9.20
N ASN A 6 13.91 -13.34 -10.50
CA ASN A 6 15.02 -12.51 -10.95
C ASN A 6 14.60 -11.08 -11.28
N ASN A 7 13.29 -10.79 -11.28
CA ASN A 7 12.76 -9.46 -11.52
C ASN A 7 12.15 -8.91 -10.22
N LYS A 8 12.81 -7.94 -9.59
CA LYS A 8 12.35 -7.32 -8.34
C LYS A 8 11.00 -6.60 -8.49
N GLN A 9 10.67 -6.15 -9.69
CA GLN A 9 9.38 -5.55 -10.00
C GLN A 9 8.28 -6.59 -10.20
N CYS A 10 8.59 -7.89 -10.28
CA CYS A 10 7.58 -8.93 -10.35
C CYS A 10 7.00 -9.20 -8.95
N LEU A 11 5.82 -8.64 -8.71
CA LEU A 11 5.07 -8.80 -7.46
C LEU A 11 4.08 -9.97 -7.53
N SER A 12 3.55 -10.24 -8.71
CA SER A 12 2.56 -11.28 -8.92
C SER A 12 2.56 -11.82 -10.34
N PHE A 13 1.86 -12.94 -10.56
CA PHE A 13 1.71 -13.52 -11.89
C PHE A 13 0.39 -14.27 -12.04
N PHE A 14 -0.10 -14.31 -13.28
CA PHE A 14 -1.15 -15.26 -13.67
C PHE A 14 -0.53 -16.43 -14.42
N TYR A 15 -0.97 -17.64 -14.09
CA TYR A 15 -0.56 -18.85 -14.77
C TYR A 15 -1.78 -19.58 -15.32
N ASN A 16 -1.77 -19.84 -16.63
CA ASN A 16 -2.77 -20.68 -17.28
C ASN A 16 -2.19 -22.09 -17.47
N LYS A 17 -2.77 -23.06 -16.76
CA LYS A 17 -2.31 -24.46 -16.82
C LYS A 17 -2.61 -25.11 -18.19
N LYS A 18 -3.74 -24.79 -18.83
CA LYS A 18 -4.15 -25.36 -20.12
C LYS A 18 -3.23 -24.87 -21.25
N LEU A 19 -2.97 -23.56 -21.28
CA LEU A 19 -2.14 -22.91 -22.30
C LEU A 19 -0.64 -22.98 -22.00
N ARG A 20 -0.24 -23.39 -20.78
CA ARG A 20 1.13 -23.30 -20.26
C ARG A 20 1.73 -21.89 -20.39
N LYS A 21 0.87 -20.87 -20.26
CA LYS A 21 1.27 -19.44 -20.34
C LYS A 21 1.40 -18.84 -18.94
N CYS A 22 2.35 -17.93 -18.78
CA CYS A 22 2.58 -17.16 -17.57
C CYS A 22 2.67 -15.68 -17.93
N VAL A 23 1.96 -14.83 -17.20
CA VAL A 23 2.00 -13.37 -17.36
C VAL A 23 2.44 -12.77 -16.03
N LEU A 24 3.58 -12.08 -16.05
CA LEU A 24 4.14 -11.43 -14.86
C LEU A 24 3.57 -10.02 -14.73
N HIS A 25 3.31 -9.60 -13.49
CA HIS A 25 2.81 -8.27 -13.19
C HIS A 25 3.58 -7.61 -12.06
N ARG A 26 3.70 -6.28 -12.20
CA ARG A 26 4.25 -5.39 -11.16
C ARG A 26 3.22 -4.91 -10.13
N LYS A 27 1.99 -5.42 -10.20
CA LYS A 27 0.88 -5.00 -9.33
C LYS A 27 0.38 -6.17 -8.51
N HIS A 28 -0.24 -5.91 -7.35
CA HIS A 28 -1.02 -6.92 -6.64
C HIS A 28 -2.48 -6.82 -7.08
N PHE A 29 -3.04 -7.93 -7.55
CA PHE A 29 -4.47 -8.03 -7.84
C PHE A 29 -5.16 -8.55 -6.60
N TYR A 30 -6.06 -7.75 -6.05
CA TYR A 30 -6.91 -8.18 -4.96
C TYR A 30 -7.86 -9.28 -5.44
N GLN A 31 -8.06 -10.32 -4.63
CA GLN A 31 -8.93 -11.45 -4.96
C GLN A 31 -10.39 -10.99 -5.05
N SER A 32 -10.86 -10.88 -6.29
CA SER A 32 -12.23 -10.75 -6.82
C SER A 32 -12.28 -9.56 -7.78
N PHE A 33 -12.83 -9.82 -8.98
CA PHE A 33 -13.08 -8.92 -10.12
C PHE A 33 -12.04 -8.93 -11.25
N SER A 34 -12.36 -9.77 -12.24
CA SER A 34 -12.27 -9.55 -13.69
C SER A 34 -11.39 -8.38 -14.14
N THR A 35 -10.09 -8.62 -14.27
CA THR A 35 -9.34 -7.93 -15.31
C THR A 35 -9.85 -8.44 -16.67
N PRO A 36 -10.06 -7.55 -17.67
CA PRO A 36 -10.49 -7.95 -19.01
C PRO A 36 -9.55 -8.97 -19.68
N GLU A 37 -8.30 -9.04 -19.21
CA GLU A 37 -7.25 -9.93 -19.71
C GLU A 37 -7.42 -11.41 -19.32
N ILE A 38 -8.42 -11.75 -18.48
CA ILE A 38 -8.62 -13.09 -17.93
C ILE A 38 -10.05 -13.58 -18.19
N SER A 39 -10.50 -13.44 -19.43
CA SER A 39 -11.80 -13.93 -19.91
C SER A 39 -11.80 -15.43 -20.26
N GLU A 40 -10.65 -16.09 -20.25
CA GLU A 40 -10.51 -17.51 -20.61
C GLU A 40 -10.44 -18.44 -19.39
N GLU A 41 -10.98 -19.65 -19.53
CA GLU A 41 -10.94 -20.66 -18.47
C GLU A 41 -9.50 -21.16 -18.20
N GLY A 42 -9.12 -21.29 -16.93
CA GLY A 42 -7.88 -21.96 -16.51
C GLY A 42 -6.73 -21.07 -16.04
N TRP A 43 -6.93 -19.74 -16.01
CA TRP A 43 -6.01 -18.80 -15.37
C TRP A 43 -6.13 -18.85 -13.85
N LYS A 44 -4.98 -18.84 -13.16
CA LYS A 44 -4.88 -18.74 -11.70
C LYS A 44 -3.91 -17.62 -11.32
N TYR A 45 -4.22 -16.93 -10.22
CA TYR A 45 -3.43 -15.82 -9.70
C TYR A 45 -2.51 -16.26 -8.56
N TYR A 46 -1.28 -15.74 -8.56
CA TYR A 46 -0.27 -16.03 -7.54
C TYR A 46 0.48 -14.75 -7.17
N THR A 47 0.79 -14.60 -5.88
CA THR A 47 1.62 -13.51 -5.35
C THR A 47 2.91 -14.07 -4.76
N ALA A 48 4.02 -13.38 -4.97
CA ALA A 48 5.27 -13.72 -4.31
C ALA A 48 5.21 -13.24 -2.84
N LYS A 49 5.30 -14.17 -1.88
CA LYS A 49 5.35 -13.85 -0.44
C LYS A 49 6.76 -13.93 0.16
N TYR A 50 7.63 -14.68 -0.51
CA TYR A 50 9.00 -14.99 -0.10
C TYR A 50 9.84 -15.21 -1.35
N ASP A 51 11.12 -14.86 -1.31
CA ASP A 51 12.03 -15.01 -2.44
C ASP A 51 13.28 -15.85 -2.14
N GLY A 52 13.37 -16.42 -0.93
CA GLY A 52 14.56 -17.14 -0.50
C GLY A 52 15.52 -16.32 0.37
N THR A 53 15.38 -14.99 0.39
CA THR A 53 16.36 -14.08 1.03
C THR A 53 15.82 -13.39 2.28
N LYS A 54 14.53 -13.03 2.30
CA LYS A 54 13.91 -12.31 3.42
C LYS A 54 12.53 -12.84 3.75
N LYS A 55 12.35 -13.27 5.00
CA LYS A 55 11.08 -13.80 5.51
C LYS A 55 10.39 -12.73 6.35
N CYS A 56 9.25 -12.24 5.89
CA CYS A 56 8.39 -11.34 6.65
C CYS A 56 7.62 -12.09 7.75
N SER A 57 7.10 -11.36 8.73
CA SER A 57 6.24 -11.96 9.75
C SER A 57 4.94 -12.51 9.15
N VAL A 58 4.21 -13.29 9.93
CA VAL A 58 3.01 -13.99 9.47
C VAL A 58 1.96 -13.01 8.93
N GLY A 59 1.63 -13.18 7.65
CA GLY A 59 0.63 -12.38 6.95
C GLY A 59 1.14 -11.06 6.37
N TYR A 60 2.42 -10.73 6.55
CA TYR A 60 3.10 -9.71 5.77
C TYR A 60 3.56 -10.27 4.42
N THR A 61 3.67 -9.39 3.44
CA THR A 61 4.13 -9.69 2.08
C THR A 61 5.42 -8.91 1.84
N PHE A 62 6.42 -9.58 1.26
CA PHE A 62 7.69 -8.92 0.97
C PHE A 62 7.60 -8.06 -0.29
N CYS A 63 7.83 -6.76 -0.17
CA CYS A 63 8.07 -5.86 -1.29
C CYS A 63 9.55 -5.93 -1.68
N ARG A 64 9.86 -6.62 -2.78
CA ARG A 64 11.24 -6.78 -3.28
C ARG A 64 11.84 -5.50 -3.85
N GLU A 65 10.98 -4.63 -4.41
CA GLU A 65 11.39 -3.38 -5.04
C GLU A 65 11.95 -2.40 -4.01
N LEU A 66 11.28 -2.29 -2.86
CA LEU A 66 11.61 -1.36 -1.79
C LEU A 66 12.26 -2.04 -0.57
N ASP A 67 12.48 -3.36 -0.64
CA ASP A 67 13.09 -4.19 0.39
C ASP A 67 12.47 -4.03 1.79
N TYR A 68 11.14 -4.11 1.90
CA TYR A 68 10.44 -4.10 3.18
C TYR A 68 9.22 -5.01 3.19
N CYS A 69 8.72 -5.30 4.38
CA CYS A 69 7.55 -6.15 4.59
C CYS A 69 6.33 -5.27 4.80
N TYR A 70 5.24 -5.54 4.07
CA TYR A 70 4.01 -4.75 4.18
C TYR A 70 2.77 -5.62 4.37
N LYS A 71 1.72 -5.01 4.92
CA LYS A 71 0.41 -5.65 5.11
C LYS A 71 -0.70 -4.62 4.97
N ILE A 72 -1.67 -4.93 4.13
CA ILE A 72 -2.85 -4.06 3.91
C ILE A 72 -3.98 -4.49 4.84
N PHE A 73 -4.58 -3.50 5.49
CA PHE A 73 -5.79 -3.67 6.28
C PHE A 73 -6.93 -2.82 5.72
N ARG A 74 -8.14 -3.22 6.06
CA ARG A 74 -9.38 -2.45 5.90
C ARG A 74 -10.06 -2.34 7.25
N GLY A 75 -10.68 -1.21 7.54
CA GLY A 75 -11.63 -1.10 8.63
C GLY A 75 -12.12 0.31 8.87
N THR A 76 -13.20 0.44 9.64
CA THR A 76 -13.74 1.72 10.07
C THR A 76 -12.90 2.27 11.23
N ARG A 77 -11.98 3.20 10.96
CA ARG A 77 -10.99 3.71 11.92
C ARG A 77 -10.57 5.14 11.61
N ASP A 78 -10.06 5.84 12.62
CA ASP A 78 -9.26 7.06 12.49
C ASP A 78 -7.76 6.71 12.39
N ILE A 79 -6.88 7.71 12.27
CA ILE A 79 -5.43 7.48 12.17
C ILE A 79 -4.86 6.80 13.41
N GLY A 80 -5.36 7.16 14.60
CA GLY A 80 -4.93 6.54 15.85
C GLY A 80 -5.27 5.05 15.89
N GLY A 81 -6.48 4.69 15.43
CA GLY A 81 -6.91 3.31 15.30
C GLY A 81 -6.13 2.50 14.27
N ALA A 82 -5.66 3.15 13.19
CA ALA A 82 -4.79 2.54 12.18
C ALA A 82 -3.37 2.31 12.72
N LYS A 83 -2.75 3.33 13.34
CA LYS A 83 -1.45 3.23 14.03
C LYS A 83 -1.45 2.12 15.07
N TRP A 84 -2.44 2.12 15.97
CA TRP A 84 -2.61 1.08 16.98
C TRP A 84 -2.73 -0.32 16.34
N ARG A 85 -3.47 -0.45 15.24
CA ARG A 85 -3.62 -1.75 14.57
C ARG A 85 -2.30 -2.23 14.00
N CYS A 86 -1.52 -1.39 13.33
CA CYS A 86 -0.21 -1.75 12.84
C CYS A 86 0.73 -2.17 13.98
N ASN A 87 0.78 -1.37 15.05
CA ASN A 87 1.58 -1.68 16.24
C ASN A 87 1.18 -3.04 16.86
N SER A 88 -0.12 -3.34 16.92
CA SER A 88 -0.63 -4.62 17.46
C SER A 88 -0.21 -5.88 16.66
N VAL A 89 0.25 -5.70 15.42
CA VAL A 89 0.71 -6.79 14.55
C VAL A 89 2.21 -6.73 14.27
N GLY A 90 2.97 -5.93 15.04
CA GLY A 90 4.42 -5.87 14.97
C GLY A 90 4.98 -4.96 13.88
N GLY A 91 4.18 -4.05 13.32
CA GLY A 91 4.64 -3.04 12.37
C GLY A 91 4.17 -1.64 12.73
N GLN A 92 4.36 -0.69 11.83
CA GLN A 92 3.94 0.71 11.97
C GLN A 92 3.06 1.13 10.79
N LEU A 93 2.25 2.18 10.95
CA LEU A 93 1.50 2.74 9.83
C LEU A 93 2.49 3.28 8.80
N SER A 94 2.29 2.95 7.53
CA SER A 94 3.23 3.33 6.48
C SER A 94 3.26 4.83 6.23
N ALA A 95 4.43 5.43 6.42
CA ALA A 95 4.72 6.77 5.94
C ALA A 95 5.17 6.73 4.47
N ILE A 96 4.71 7.66 3.64
CA ILE A 96 5.16 7.74 2.24
C ILE A 96 6.26 8.80 2.15
N ASN A 97 7.50 8.33 2.05
CA ASN A 97 8.70 9.16 2.11
C ASN A 97 9.49 9.19 0.79
N SER A 98 8.98 8.59 -0.28
CA SER A 98 9.58 8.64 -1.61
C SER A 98 8.54 8.45 -2.72
N PRO A 99 8.84 8.92 -3.95
CA PRO A 99 8.00 8.65 -5.13
C PRO A 99 7.79 7.15 -5.40
N GLU A 100 8.81 6.33 -5.17
CA GLU A 100 8.74 4.88 -5.39
C GLU A 100 7.78 4.22 -4.39
N LYS A 101 7.74 4.71 -3.15
CA LYS A 101 6.79 4.22 -2.13
C LYS A 101 5.36 4.65 -2.43
N GLN A 102 5.17 5.85 -2.98
CA GLN A 102 3.89 6.33 -3.49
C GLN A 102 3.39 5.44 -4.65
N ASP A 103 4.23 5.22 -5.68
CA ASP A 103 3.91 4.36 -6.82
C ASP A 103 3.60 2.93 -6.37
N PHE A 104 4.38 2.38 -5.43
CA PHE A 104 4.12 1.07 -4.85
C PHE A 104 2.76 1.00 -4.14
N LEU A 105 2.42 2.00 -3.31
CA LEU A 105 1.13 2.06 -2.62
C LEU A 105 -0.02 2.03 -3.63
N GLU A 106 0.03 2.87 -4.65
CA GLU A 106 -0.95 2.91 -5.75
C GLU A 106 -1.10 1.53 -6.40
N HIS A 107 0.02 0.88 -6.73
CA HIS A 107 0.04 -0.45 -7.34
C HIS A 107 -0.58 -1.55 -6.48
N VAL A 108 -0.45 -1.48 -5.15
CA VAL A 108 -1.04 -2.44 -4.20
C VAL A 108 -2.53 -2.19 -3.96
N MET A 109 -2.99 -0.96 -4.19
CA MET A 109 -4.39 -0.56 -4.05
C MET A 109 -5.23 -0.84 -5.30
N VAL A 110 -4.61 -1.03 -6.47
CA VAL A 110 -5.31 -1.39 -7.72
C VAL A 110 -6.24 -2.60 -7.54
N GLY A 111 -7.46 -2.48 -8.04
CA GLY A 111 -8.48 -3.54 -8.01
C GLY A 111 -9.17 -3.72 -6.65
N ARG A 112 -8.81 -2.93 -5.64
CA ARG A 112 -9.59 -2.86 -4.39
C ARG A 112 -10.75 -1.88 -4.57
N PRO A 113 -11.88 -2.07 -3.85
CA PRO A 113 -12.94 -1.09 -3.88
C PRO A 113 -12.40 0.25 -3.36
N HIS A 114 -12.68 1.31 -4.10
CA HIS A 114 -12.18 2.66 -3.81
C HIS A 114 -12.57 3.08 -2.40
N ARG A 115 -11.57 3.46 -1.62
CA ARG A 115 -11.67 3.96 -0.23
C ARG A 115 -10.51 4.92 0.03
N PRO A 116 -10.68 5.88 0.95
CA PRO A 116 -9.57 6.65 1.47
C PRO A 116 -8.48 5.73 2.02
N VAL A 117 -7.23 6.11 1.81
CA VAL A 117 -6.07 5.38 2.35
C VAL A 117 -5.40 6.24 3.40
N LEU A 118 -5.40 5.81 4.66
CA LEU A 118 -4.62 6.49 5.70
C LEU A 118 -3.14 6.16 5.54
N ILE A 119 -2.31 7.19 5.66
CA ILE A 119 -0.84 7.08 5.70
C ILE A 119 -0.32 7.78 6.94
N ASP A 120 0.87 7.42 7.40
CA ASP A 120 1.49 8.08 8.53
C ASP A 120 2.03 9.46 8.12
N GLY A 121 1.89 10.40 9.04
CA GLY A 121 2.12 11.83 8.83
C GLY A 121 1.16 12.66 9.67
N GLU A 122 1.71 13.47 10.56
CA GLU A 122 0.95 14.40 11.39
C GLU A 122 1.62 15.78 11.42
N LYS A 123 0.81 16.82 11.25
CA LYS A 123 1.22 18.21 11.30
C LYS A 123 1.51 18.62 12.74
N GLN A 124 2.68 19.20 12.95
CA GLN A 124 3.19 19.61 14.26
C GLN A 124 2.97 21.12 14.50
N PRO A 125 3.10 21.60 15.76
CA PRO A 125 2.97 23.02 16.08
C PRO A 125 3.98 23.94 15.39
N ASP A 126 5.11 23.40 14.92
CA ASP A 126 6.13 24.11 14.13
C ASP A 126 5.79 24.17 12.62
N ASP A 127 4.55 23.83 12.25
CA ASP A 127 4.03 23.79 10.88
C ASP A 127 4.71 22.74 9.97
N THR A 128 5.45 21.79 10.56
CA THR A 128 6.08 20.68 9.83
C THR A 128 5.25 19.40 9.88
N TRP A 129 5.37 18.57 8.83
CA TRP A 129 4.77 17.24 8.79
C TRP A 129 5.78 16.20 9.26
N ARG A 130 5.40 15.37 10.23
CA ARG A 130 6.28 14.35 10.82
C ARG A 130 5.63 12.98 10.87
N GLN A 131 6.46 11.96 10.74
CA GLN A 131 6.11 10.56 10.94
C GLN A 131 5.99 10.25 12.44
N GLU A 132 5.41 9.10 12.78
CA GLU A 132 5.24 8.62 14.16
C GLU A 132 6.58 8.54 14.92
N ASN A 133 7.68 8.27 14.21
CA ASN A 133 9.04 8.25 14.79
C ASN A 133 9.68 9.64 14.98
N GLY A 134 8.96 10.73 14.67
CA GLY A 134 9.43 12.12 14.79
C GLY A 134 10.26 12.65 13.61
N SER A 135 10.57 11.79 12.62
CA SER A 135 11.29 12.20 11.42
C SER A 135 10.40 13.10 10.54
N LEU A 136 11.03 14.09 9.90
CA LEU A 136 10.36 14.95 8.93
C LEU A 136 9.88 14.13 7.72
N LEU A 137 8.68 14.44 7.23
CA LEU A 137 8.24 14.04 5.89
C LEU A 137 8.88 14.99 4.88
N THR A 138 9.91 14.51 4.19
CA THR A 138 10.66 15.28 3.18
C THR A 138 10.09 15.13 1.78
N TYR A 139 9.27 14.11 1.55
CA TYR A 139 8.51 13.90 0.32
C TYR A 139 7.04 14.27 0.54
N SER A 140 6.42 14.80 -0.49
CA SER A 140 4.99 15.10 -0.49
C SER A 140 4.35 14.84 -1.85
N ASN A 141 3.13 14.31 -1.84
CA ASN A 141 2.30 14.17 -3.03
C ASN A 141 0.91 14.80 -2.84
N TRP A 142 0.87 16.02 -2.31
CA TRP A 142 -0.38 16.76 -2.07
C TRP A 142 -1.23 16.91 -3.33
N TYR A 143 -2.54 16.81 -3.17
CA TYR A 143 -3.52 17.17 -4.19
C TYR A 143 -3.45 18.69 -4.42
N PRO A 144 -3.80 19.20 -5.62
CA PRO A 144 -3.82 20.64 -5.85
C PRO A 144 -4.62 21.38 -4.77
N ASN A 145 -4.00 22.41 -4.19
CA ASN A 145 -4.50 23.22 -3.05
C ASN A 145 -4.48 22.53 -1.67
N GLU A 146 -3.82 21.38 -1.54
CA GLU A 146 -3.52 20.75 -0.26
C GLU A 146 -2.06 21.01 0.18
N PRO A 147 -1.76 20.99 1.49
CA PRO A 147 -2.73 20.94 2.59
C PRO A 147 -3.51 22.26 2.73
N ASN A 148 -4.79 22.18 3.02
CA ASN A 148 -5.72 23.32 3.10
C ASN A 148 -6.06 23.75 4.54
N ALA A 149 -5.42 23.12 5.53
CA ALA A 149 -5.61 23.34 6.98
C ALA A 149 -6.97 22.90 7.53
N ASP A 150 -7.64 21.97 6.86
CA ASP A 150 -8.82 21.24 7.35
C ASP A 150 -8.43 20.13 8.36
N GLY A 151 -7.14 19.82 8.50
CA GLY A 151 -6.68 18.87 9.51
C GLY A 151 -5.17 18.80 9.70
N ASN A 152 -4.78 17.83 10.52
CA ASN A 152 -3.38 17.60 10.87
C ASN A 152 -2.92 16.19 10.50
N CYS A 153 -3.74 15.38 9.83
CA CYS A 153 -3.40 14.00 9.49
C CYS A 153 -3.59 13.74 8.00
N ILE A 154 -2.87 12.78 7.45
CA ILE A 154 -2.81 12.59 6.00
C ILE A 154 -3.61 11.36 5.55
N GLN A 155 -4.33 11.50 4.45
CA GLN A 155 -4.87 10.38 3.69
C GLN A 155 -4.70 10.58 2.19
N LEU A 156 -4.83 9.52 1.39
CA LEU A 156 -5.05 9.65 -0.05
C LEU A 156 -6.51 10.04 -0.31
N CYS A 157 -6.66 11.14 -1.05
CA CYS A 157 -7.92 11.66 -1.57
C CYS A 157 -8.08 11.25 -3.06
N THR A 158 -8.40 12.20 -3.93
CA THR A 158 -8.67 11.97 -5.35
C THR A 158 -7.37 11.82 -6.13
N GLY A 159 -7.34 10.87 -7.07
CA GLY A 159 -6.18 10.65 -7.94
C GLY A 159 -4.93 10.20 -7.20
N ASP A 160 -5.12 9.48 -6.08
CA ASP A 160 -4.07 8.92 -5.22
C ASP A 160 -3.10 9.95 -4.61
N LYS A 161 -3.47 11.24 -4.65
CA LYS A 161 -2.75 12.34 -4.00
C LYS A 161 -3.25 12.60 -2.59
N TRP A 162 -2.44 13.29 -1.81
CA TRP A 162 -2.68 13.49 -0.38
C TRP A 162 -3.55 14.70 -0.10
N CYS A 163 -4.29 14.64 1.01
CA CYS A 163 -5.04 15.75 1.59
C CYS A 163 -4.90 15.68 3.11
N ASP A 164 -4.98 16.82 3.79
CA ASP A 164 -5.09 16.83 5.24
C ASP A 164 -6.53 16.59 5.69
N VAL A 165 -6.68 15.84 6.77
CA VAL A 165 -7.96 15.48 7.38
C VAL A 165 -7.86 15.56 8.90
N HIS A 166 -9.02 15.77 9.54
CA HIS A 166 -9.10 15.70 10.99
C HIS A 166 -8.64 14.31 11.50
N CYS A 167 -7.67 14.29 12.40
CA CYS A 167 -7.07 13.06 12.92
C CYS A 167 -8.04 12.12 13.63
N ARG A 168 -9.20 12.63 14.08
CA ARG A 168 -10.27 11.86 14.73
C ARG A 168 -11.40 11.45 13.78
N PHE A 169 -11.24 11.67 12.48
CA PHE A 169 -12.24 11.30 11.49
C PHE A 169 -12.26 9.77 11.31
N VAL A 170 -13.33 9.15 11.79
CA VAL A 170 -13.55 7.70 11.70
C VAL A 170 -14.36 7.38 10.45
N GLN A 171 -13.81 6.55 9.57
CA GLN A 171 -14.43 6.17 8.30
C GLN A 171 -13.91 4.81 7.82
N ASP A 172 -14.58 4.16 6.85
CA ASP A 172 -14.10 2.91 6.24
C ASP A 172 -12.90 3.18 5.33
N VAL A 173 -11.71 2.86 5.83
CA VAL A 173 -10.42 3.14 5.19
C VAL A 173 -9.67 1.88 4.82
N LEU A 174 -8.75 2.04 3.87
CA LEU A 174 -7.60 1.16 3.69
C LEU A 174 -6.38 1.80 4.36
N TYR A 175 -5.42 0.98 4.76
CA TYR A 175 -4.11 1.45 5.21
C TYR A 175 -3.09 0.34 5.10
N MET A 176 -1.82 0.74 4.97
CA MET A 176 -0.69 -0.17 4.89
C MET A 176 0.10 -0.10 6.19
N CYS A 177 0.43 -1.26 6.75
CA CYS A 177 1.41 -1.40 7.80
C CYS A 177 2.72 -1.88 7.21
N GLU A 178 3.84 -1.45 7.77
CA GLU A 178 5.19 -1.89 7.41
C GLU A 178 5.99 -2.39 8.61
N GLU A 179 6.88 -3.35 8.36
CA GLU A 179 7.87 -3.87 9.34
C GLU A 179 9.27 -3.37 9.01
#